data_AF-A0A920RSR1-F1
#
_entry.id   AF-A0A920RSR1-F1
#
_cell.length_a   1.000
_cell.length_b   1.000
_cell.length_c   1.000
_cell.angle_alpha   90.00
_cell.angle_beta   90.00
_cell.angle_gamma   90.00
#
_symmetry.space_group_name_H-M   'P 1'
#
loop_
_entity.id
_entity.type
_entity.pdbx_description
1 polymer ?
#
loop_
_entity_poly.entity_id
_entity_poly.type
_entity_poly.pdbx_seq_one_letter_code
_entity_poly.pdbx_strand_id
1 'polypeptide(L)'
;MRPIIDGGEVIVPLGDRVLGRTVSKKVLGPDNKKILIKKGTYIDEDLIDKFDDLGVYELKVRSAIHCETIYGVCSKCYGRDLGRGHESHIGEAAGIVAAQSIGEPGTQLTMRTFHIGGAASGTSAEDNVEAG
;
A
#
# COMPACT_ATOMS: atom_id res chain seq x y z
N MET A 1 -6.95 7.28 -4.91
CA MET A 1 -6.56 5.86 -4.94
C MET A 1 -7.81 5.07 -5.23
N ARG A 2 -7.71 4.12 -6.15
CA ARG A 2 -8.81 3.28 -6.66
C ARG A 2 -8.34 1.83 -6.65
N PRO A 3 -9.24 0.83 -6.64
CA PRO A 3 -8.83 -0.55 -6.89
C PRO A 3 -8.10 -0.68 -8.24
N ILE A 4 -7.23 -1.68 -8.35
CA ILE A 4 -6.59 -2.04 -9.63
C ILE A 4 -7.46 -3.10 -10.28
N ILE A 5 -7.94 -2.80 -11.48
CA ILE A 5 -8.83 -3.65 -12.27
C ILE A 5 -8.10 -3.96 -13.56
N ASP A 6 -8.03 -5.24 -13.91
CA ASP A 6 -7.48 -5.72 -15.18
C ASP A 6 -8.41 -6.80 -15.75
N GLY A 7 -8.66 -6.75 -17.05
CA GLY A 7 -9.56 -7.71 -17.72
C GLY A 7 -11.00 -7.80 -17.17
N GLY A 8 -11.44 -6.86 -16.33
CA GLY A 8 -12.76 -6.91 -15.66
C GLY A 8 -12.74 -7.58 -14.28
N GLU A 9 -11.58 -8.05 -13.82
CA GLU A 9 -11.36 -8.60 -12.49
C GLU A 9 -10.60 -7.59 -11.60
N VAL A 10 -10.93 -7.57 -10.31
CA VAL A 10 -10.22 -6.73 -9.33
C VAL A 10 -8.97 -7.47 -8.88
N ILE A 11 -7.80 -7.08 -9.41
CA ILE A 11 -6.51 -7.66 -9.00
C ILE A 11 -6.14 -7.22 -7.58
N VAL A 12 -6.32 -5.93 -7.28
CA VAL A 12 -5.97 -5.37 -5.96
C VAL A 12 -7.13 -4.53 -5.44
N PRO A 13 -7.77 -4.92 -4.33
CA PRO A 13 -8.90 -4.19 -3.76
C PRO A 13 -8.45 -2.83 -3.19
N LEU A 14 -9.41 -1.93 -2.95
CA LEU A 14 -9.09 -0.62 -2.41
C LEU A 14 -8.43 -0.71 -1.03
N GLY A 15 -8.94 -1.59 -0.15
CA GLY A 15 -8.47 -1.78 1.22
C GLY A 15 -6.96 -2.00 1.29
N ASP A 16 -6.45 -3.02 0.60
CA ASP A 16 -5.02 -3.36 0.56
C ASP A 16 -4.13 -2.20 0.10
N ARG A 17 -4.64 -1.36 -0.82
CA ARG A 17 -3.88 -0.22 -1.34
C ARG A 17 -3.78 0.93 -0.35
N VAL A 18 -4.79 1.10 0.52
CA VAL A 18 -4.87 2.26 1.42
C VAL A 18 -4.62 1.90 2.88
N LEU A 19 -4.52 0.63 3.24
CA LEU A 19 -4.15 0.17 4.57
C LEU A 19 -2.87 0.86 5.05
N GLY A 20 -2.91 1.38 6.27
CA GLY A 20 -1.79 2.08 6.85
C GLY A 20 -1.51 3.48 6.29
N ARG A 21 -2.37 4.02 5.42
CA ARG A 21 -2.26 5.39 4.90
C ARG A 21 -3.13 6.36 5.70
N THR A 22 -2.84 7.66 5.56
CA THR A 22 -3.64 8.73 6.16
C THR A 22 -4.50 9.43 5.10
N VAL A 23 -5.77 9.69 5.40
CA VAL A 23 -6.71 10.40 4.53
C VAL A 23 -6.29 11.86 4.32
N SER A 24 -6.12 12.29 3.07
CA SER A 24 -5.73 13.66 2.70
C SER A 24 -6.92 14.62 2.55
N LYS A 25 -8.07 14.11 2.09
CA LYS A 25 -9.32 14.88 1.97
C LYS A 25 -10.48 14.12 2.59
N LYS A 26 -11.39 14.84 3.27
CA LYS A 26 -12.60 14.24 3.85
C LYS A 26 -13.41 13.50 2.78
N VAL A 27 -13.93 12.34 3.13
CA VAL A 27 -14.83 11.55 2.29
C VAL A 27 -16.26 11.88 2.68
N LEU A 28 -17.06 12.28 1.70
CA LEU A 28 -18.48 12.60 1.88
C LEU A 28 -19.33 11.42 1.41
N GLY A 29 -20.48 11.24 2.04
CA GLY A 29 -21.45 10.23 1.62
C GLY A 29 -22.14 10.59 0.30
N PRO A 30 -22.97 9.68 -0.24
CA PRO A 30 -23.65 9.87 -1.53
C PRO A 30 -24.44 11.19 -1.60
N ASP A 31 -25.09 11.56 -0.50
CA ASP A 31 -25.88 12.80 -0.40
C ASP A 31 -25.05 14.06 -0.17
N ASN A 32 -23.72 13.95 -0.12
CA ASN A 32 -22.74 15.02 0.14
C ASN A 32 -22.92 15.80 1.46
N LYS A 33 -23.88 15.41 2.32
CA LYS A 33 -24.21 16.08 3.59
C LYS A 33 -23.48 15.50 4.79
N LYS A 34 -23.22 14.19 4.79
CA LYS A 34 -22.56 13.49 5.90
C LYS A 34 -21.09 13.22 5.56
N ILE A 35 -20.19 13.54 6.49
CA ILE A 35 -18.78 13.14 6.41
C ILE A 35 -18.70 11.67 6.86
N LEU A 36 -18.26 10.79 5.97
CA LEU A 36 -18.03 9.38 6.27
C LEU A 36 -16.67 9.21 6.94
N ILE A 37 -15.63 9.82 6.37
CA ILE A 37 -14.24 9.74 6.86
C ILE A 37 -13.66 11.15 6.93
N LYS A 38 -13.09 11.51 8.09
CA LYS A 38 -12.49 12.83 8.30
C LYS A 38 -11.13 12.94 7.60
N LYS A 39 -10.74 14.17 7.30
CA LYS A 39 -9.36 14.47 6.85
C LYS A 39 -8.40 14.15 8.00
N GLY A 40 -7.28 13.50 7.68
CA GLY A 40 -6.23 13.16 8.64
C GLY A 40 -6.48 11.88 9.42
N THR A 41 -7.57 11.15 9.14
CA THR A 41 -7.83 9.83 9.72
C THR A 41 -6.81 8.82 9.17
N TYR A 42 -6.19 8.07 10.09
CA TYR A 42 -5.35 6.91 9.77
C TYR A 42 -6.26 5.73 9.40
N ILE A 43 -5.85 4.95 8.41
CA ILE A 43 -6.61 3.81 7.91
C ILE A 43 -6.04 2.53 8.51
N ASP A 44 -6.77 1.97 9.46
CA ASP A 44 -6.54 0.66 10.07
C ASP A 44 -7.50 -0.39 9.48
N GLU A 45 -7.33 -1.63 9.91
CA GLU A 45 -8.13 -2.79 9.52
C GLU A 45 -9.63 -2.57 9.83
N ASP A 46 -9.94 -2.07 11.03
CA ASP A 46 -11.32 -1.80 11.48
C ASP A 46 -12.04 -0.76 10.61
N LEU A 47 -11.31 0.18 10.03
CA LEU A 47 -11.86 1.19 9.13
C LEU A 47 -12.09 0.62 7.72
N ILE A 48 -11.21 -0.27 7.25
CA ILE A 48 -11.33 -0.94 5.95
C ILE A 48 -12.57 -1.83 5.91
N ASP A 49 -12.84 -2.57 6.99
CA ASP A 49 -14.03 -3.43 7.09
C ASP A 49 -15.34 -2.66 6.90
N LYS A 50 -15.33 -1.35 7.17
CA LYS A 50 -16.49 -0.47 7.02
C LYS A 50 -16.59 0.17 5.64
N PHE A 51 -15.61 0.01 4.75
CA PHE A 51 -15.61 0.70 3.46
C PHE A 51 -16.76 0.27 2.55
N ASP A 52 -17.08 -1.02 2.55
CA ASP A 52 -18.17 -1.57 1.73
C ASP A 52 -19.53 -1.04 2.20
N ASP A 53 -19.79 -1.06 3.52
CA ASP A 53 -21.00 -0.50 4.13
C ASP A 53 -21.14 1.02 3.87
N LEU A 54 -20.01 1.72 3.81
CA LEU A 54 -19.96 3.16 3.56
C LEU A 54 -19.99 3.51 2.06
N GLY A 55 -19.89 2.52 1.16
CA GLY A 55 -19.87 2.72 -0.30
C GLY A 55 -18.64 3.49 -0.79
N VAL A 56 -17.47 3.28 -0.16
CA VAL A 56 -16.25 4.04 -0.47
C VAL A 56 -15.42 3.31 -1.53
N TYR A 57 -15.46 3.79 -2.78
CA TYR A 57 -14.72 3.19 -3.91
C TYR A 57 -13.48 3.99 -4.36
N GLU A 58 -13.34 5.23 -3.90
CA GLU A 58 -12.18 6.08 -4.17
C GLU A 58 -11.81 6.89 -2.93
N LEU A 59 -10.51 6.96 -2.63
CA LEU A 59 -10.02 7.72 -1.48
C LEU A 59 -8.76 8.53 -1.83
N LYS A 60 -8.69 9.79 -1.39
CA LYS A 60 -7.49 10.62 -1.51
C LYS A 60 -6.67 10.50 -0.22
N VAL A 61 -5.53 9.82 -0.31
CA VAL A 61 -4.59 9.62 0.79
C VAL A 61 -3.40 10.59 0.70
N ARG A 62 -2.68 10.74 1.81
CA ARG A 62 -1.37 11.40 1.85
C ARG A 62 -0.32 10.49 1.19
N SER A 63 0.74 11.09 0.68
CA SER A 63 1.84 10.39 0.02
C SER A 63 3.17 11.04 0.39
N ALA A 64 4.22 10.23 0.46
CA ALA A 64 5.59 10.69 0.64
C ALA A 64 6.03 11.69 -0.46
N ILE A 65 5.54 11.52 -1.69
CA ILE A 65 5.87 12.41 -2.84
C ILE A 65 5.30 13.83 -2.64
N HIS A 66 4.15 13.94 -1.98
CA HIS A 66 3.47 15.21 -1.73
C HIS A 66 3.74 15.73 -0.30
N CYS A 67 4.82 15.26 0.34
CA CYS A 67 5.21 15.71 1.65
C CYS A 67 5.93 17.06 1.56
N GLU A 68 5.50 18.04 2.36
CA GLU A 68 6.07 19.39 2.39
C GLU A 68 7.29 19.51 3.32
N THR A 69 7.66 18.43 4.00
CA THR A 69 8.87 18.39 4.83
C THR A 69 10.12 18.55 3.96
N ILE A 70 11.03 19.45 4.37
CA ILE A 70 12.24 19.79 3.60
C ILE A 70 13.26 18.64 3.61
N TYR A 71 13.48 18.03 4.77
CA TYR A 71 14.40 16.90 4.95
C TYR A 71 13.66 15.71 5.55
N GLY A 72 13.47 14.66 4.77
CA GLY A 72 12.75 13.46 5.17
C GLY A 72 11.25 13.52 4.87
N VAL A 73 10.48 12.65 5.55
CA VAL A 73 9.03 12.49 5.34
C VAL A 73 8.35 12.47 6.70
N CYS A 74 7.23 13.18 6.85
CA CYS A 74 6.46 13.13 8.10
C CYS A 74 5.72 11.80 8.26
N SER A 75 5.47 11.37 9.51
CA SER A 75 4.80 10.10 9.83
C SER A 75 3.47 9.93 9.09
N LYS A 76 2.66 10.98 8.99
CA LYS A 76 1.36 10.95 8.29
C LYS A 76 1.46 10.77 6.78
N CYS A 77 2.55 11.20 6.15
CA CYS A 77 2.76 11.00 4.70
C CYS A 77 3.38 9.65 4.40
N TYR A 78 4.19 9.12 5.32
CA TYR A 78 4.73 7.77 5.24
C TYR A 78 3.63 6.74 5.53
N GLY A 79 3.01 6.85 6.70
CA GLY A 79 1.92 6.00 7.18
C GLY A 79 2.42 4.95 8.16
N ARG A 80 2.06 3.69 7.87
CA ARG A 80 2.42 2.49 8.63
C ARG A 80 3.84 2.02 8.30
N ASP A 81 4.55 1.59 9.33
CA ASP A 81 5.75 0.76 9.19
C ASP A 81 5.31 -0.68 8.88
N LEU A 82 5.66 -1.15 7.69
CA LEU A 82 5.28 -2.49 7.21
C LEU A 82 6.08 -3.62 7.90
N GLY A 83 7.24 -3.31 8.50
CA GLY A 83 8.04 -4.30 9.22
C GLY A 83 7.52 -4.59 10.63
N ARG A 84 6.88 -3.61 11.28
CA ARG A 84 6.36 -3.74 12.65
C ARG A 84 4.85 -3.71 12.78
N GLY A 85 4.15 -3.25 11.74
CA GLY A 85 2.69 -3.26 11.69
C GLY A 85 2.00 -2.14 12.50
N HIS A 86 2.71 -1.11 12.94
CA HIS A 86 2.12 0.08 13.59
C HIS A 86 2.42 1.36 12.81
N GLU A 87 1.83 2.49 13.21
CA GLU A 87 2.16 3.80 12.62
C GLU A 87 3.65 4.09 12.79
N SER A 88 4.27 4.69 11.76
CA SER A 88 5.70 5.01 11.77
C SER A 88 6.09 5.95 12.90
N HIS A 89 7.27 5.69 13.47
CA HIS A 89 7.85 6.53 14.53
C HIS A 89 8.76 7.62 13.96
N ILE A 90 8.86 8.72 14.70
CA ILE A 90 9.82 9.78 14.39
C ILE A 90 11.23 9.22 14.61
N GLY A 91 12.12 9.46 13.64
CA GLY A 91 13.51 8.97 13.67
C GLY A 91 13.73 7.69 12.87
N GLU A 92 12.69 7.12 12.28
CA GLU A 92 12.82 5.94 11.43
C GLU A 92 13.54 6.24 10.11
N ALA A 93 14.49 5.38 9.74
CA ALA A 93 15.28 5.49 8.53
C ALA A 93 14.52 4.96 7.29
N ALA A 94 13.34 5.54 7.03
CA ALA A 94 12.41 5.11 5.97
C ALA A 94 13.06 4.98 4.57
N GLY A 95 14.04 5.83 4.26
CA GLY A 95 14.76 5.78 2.99
C GLY A 95 15.64 4.54 2.80
N ILE A 96 16.34 4.11 3.86
CA ILE A 96 17.17 2.89 3.82
C ILE A 96 16.28 1.66 3.70
N VAL A 97 15.21 1.61 4.49
CA VAL A 97 14.21 0.52 4.42
C VAL A 97 13.64 0.41 3.01
N ALA A 98 13.18 1.53 2.43
CA ALA A 98 12.63 1.54 1.07
C ALA A 98 13.64 1.08 0.00
N ALA A 99 14.92 1.48 0.13
CA ALA A 99 15.96 1.05 -0.80
C ALA A 99 16.19 -0.46 -0.76
N GLN A 100 16.24 -1.05 0.44
CA GLN A 100 16.43 -2.49 0.61
C GLN A 100 15.22 -3.29 0.16
N SER A 101 14.00 -2.85 0.48
CA SER A 101 12.75 -3.50 0.08
C SER A 101 12.58 -3.61 -1.43
N ILE A 102 13.29 -2.80 -2.22
CA ILE A 102 13.33 -2.91 -3.68
C ILE A 102 14.59 -3.65 -4.16
N GLY A 103 15.75 -3.31 -3.59
CA GLY A 103 17.04 -3.82 -4.03
C GLY A 103 17.19 -5.33 -3.83
N GLU A 104 16.88 -5.84 -2.64
CA GLU A 104 17.06 -7.26 -2.33
C GLU A 104 16.16 -8.16 -3.20
N PRO A 105 14.83 -7.93 -3.28
CA PRO A 105 13.98 -8.70 -4.19
C PRO A 105 14.43 -8.57 -5.65
N GLY A 106 14.87 -7.39 -6.09
CA GLY A 106 15.37 -7.18 -7.45
C GLY A 106 16.60 -8.03 -7.77
N THR A 107 17.57 -8.12 -6.85
CA THR A 107 18.73 -9.00 -7.01
C THR A 107 18.35 -10.48 -6.97
N GLN A 108 17.37 -10.86 -6.16
CA GLN A 108 16.87 -12.23 -6.11
C GLN A 108 16.16 -12.63 -7.41
N LEU A 109 15.32 -11.74 -7.95
CA LEU A 109 14.60 -11.94 -9.22
C LEU A 109 15.57 -12.18 -10.37
N THR A 110 16.59 -11.33 -10.52
CA THR A 110 17.58 -11.50 -11.60
C THR A 110 18.33 -12.82 -11.47
N MET A 111 18.78 -13.17 -10.27
CA MET A 111 19.43 -14.46 -10.03
C MET A 111 18.51 -15.63 -10.39
N ARG A 112 17.26 -15.66 -9.90
CA ARG A 112 16.31 -16.74 -10.21
C ARG A 112 16.04 -16.83 -11.73
N THR A 113 15.84 -15.72 -12.42
CA THR A 113 15.56 -15.71 -13.85
C THR A 113 16.74 -16.22 -14.67
N PHE A 114 17.98 -15.87 -14.36
CA PHE A 114 19.14 -16.36 -15.12
C PHE A 114 19.43 -17.84 -14.87
N HIS A 115 19.24 -18.33 -13.65
CA HIS A 115 19.51 -19.74 -13.32
C HIS A 115 18.43 -20.68 -13.89
N ILE A 116 17.17 -20.21 -13.99
CA ILE A 116 16.06 -21.00 -14.55
C ILE A 116 15.95 -20.79 -16.08
N GLY A 117 16.22 -19.59 -16.59
CA GLY A 117 16.04 -19.21 -18.00
C GLY A 117 17.01 -19.87 -18.99
N GLY A 118 18.05 -20.57 -18.52
CA GLY A 118 18.94 -21.38 -19.37
C GLY A 118 18.36 -22.72 -19.80
N ALA A 119 17.35 -23.23 -19.08
CA ALA A 119 16.61 -24.42 -19.47
C ALA A 119 15.19 -23.98 -19.80
N ALA A 120 14.86 -23.86 -21.10
CA ALA A 120 13.50 -23.65 -21.56
C ALA A 120 12.61 -24.82 -21.11
N SER A 121 12.12 -24.78 -19.88
CA SER A 121 11.08 -25.65 -19.35
C SER A 121 9.89 -24.76 -19.07
N GLY A 122 9.03 -24.61 -20.07
CA GLY A 122 7.72 -24.02 -19.91
C GLY A 122 6.90 -24.91 -18.99
N THR A 123 6.92 -24.61 -17.70
CA THR A 123 5.86 -25.01 -16.77
C THR A 123 5.71 -23.84 -15.83
N SER A 124 4.53 -23.22 -15.93
CA SER A 124 4.01 -22.26 -14.97
C SER A 124 4.05 -22.90 -13.59
N ALA A 125 5.11 -22.65 -12.82
CA ALA A 125 5.11 -22.93 -11.41
C ALA A 125 4.36 -21.76 -10.76
N GLU A 126 3.10 -21.99 -10.41
CA GLU A 126 2.37 -21.17 -9.46
C GLU A 126 3.14 -21.23 -8.13
N ASP A 127 3.87 -20.16 -7.80
CA ASP A 127 4.56 -20.01 -6.52
C ASP A 127 3.50 -19.90 -5.41
N ASN A 128 3.12 -21.03 -4.82
CA ASN A 128 2.49 -21.06 -3.50
C ASN A 128 3.56 -20.73 -2.47
N VAL A 129 3.45 -19.54 -1.88
CA VAL A 129 4.28 -19.10 -0.76
C VAL A 129 3.81 -19.79 0.53
N GLU A 130 4.47 -20.88 0.92
CA GLU A 130 4.42 -21.38 2.29
C GLU A 130 5.37 -20.55 3.16
N ALA A 131 4.79 -19.74 4.06
CA ALA A 131 5.50 -19.10 5.16
C ALA A 131 5.52 -20.07 6.36
N GLY A 132 6.72 -20.51 6.73
CA GLY A 132 7.02 -21.16 8.01
C GLY A 132 7.67 -20.20 8.99
#